data_AF-A0A9E3XYX6-F1
#
_entry.id   AF-A0A9E3XYX6-F1
#
_cell.length_a   1.000
_cell.length_b   1.000
_cell.length_c   1.000
_cell.angle_alpha   90.00
_cell.angle_beta   90.00
_cell.angle_gamma   90.00
#
_symmetry.space_group_name_H-M   'P 1'
#
loop_
_entity.id
_entity.type
_entity.pdbx_description
1 polymer ?
#
loop_
_entity_poly.entity_id
_entity_poly.type
_entity_poly.pdbx_seq_one_letter_code
_entity_poly.pdbx_strand_id
1 'polypeptide(L)'
;MLEGLDAQQRLFVVGHWSAATLTERRLIRCDDVEVSIPVARRLPLLACKLHAWLDRRDARADKRGSDGLDIVRLIETAQLDELAAGAAHNRELGQVVGWAAAAVLIDQSARVSRMISLHTDTPPPGAERVELLGSLLVDAINS
;
A
#
# COMPACT_ATOMS: atom_id res chain seq x y z
N MET A 1 -19.63 3.65 13.42
CA MET A 1 -18.49 3.11 14.19
C MET A 1 -17.15 3.76 13.83
N LEU A 2 -17.05 4.55 12.74
CA LEU A 2 -15.83 5.32 12.38
C LEU A 2 -15.97 6.83 12.67
N GLU A 3 -17.09 7.26 13.24
CA GLU A 3 -17.34 8.67 13.57
C GLU A 3 -16.38 9.15 14.65
N GLY A 4 -15.80 10.33 14.44
CA GLY A 4 -14.82 10.93 15.34
C GLY A 4 -13.36 10.51 15.10
N LEU A 5 -13.10 9.58 14.17
CA LEU A 5 -11.74 9.22 13.75
C LEU A 5 -11.24 10.13 12.63
N ASP A 6 -9.98 10.57 12.72
CA ASP A 6 -9.32 11.24 11.61
C ASP A 6 -8.99 10.26 10.46
N ALA A 7 -8.53 10.79 9.32
CA ALA A 7 -8.25 9.98 8.13
C ALA A 7 -7.17 8.91 8.37
N GLN A 8 -6.15 9.20 9.18
CA GLN A 8 -5.07 8.27 9.48
C GLN A 8 -5.55 7.16 10.44
N GLN A 9 -6.35 7.51 11.43
CA GLN A 9 -6.99 6.55 12.34
C GLN A 9 -7.98 5.64 11.59
N ARG A 10 -8.76 6.20 10.66
CA ARG A 10 -9.62 5.40 9.77
C ARG A 10 -8.79 4.46 8.91
N LEU A 11 -7.71 4.94 8.30
CA LEU A 11 -6.79 4.10 7.53
C LEU A 11 -6.23 2.94 8.37
N PHE A 12 -5.83 3.20 9.62
CA PHE A 12 -5.39 2.16 10.55
C PHE A 12 -6.47 1.10 10.75
N VAL A 13 -7.66 1.51 11.22
CA VAL A 13 -8.74 0.58 11.59
C VAL A 13 -9.20 -0.22 10.37
N VAL A 14 -9.54 0.48 9.29
CA VAL A 14 -10.10 -0.12 8.08
C VAL A 14 -9.08 -0.99 7.37
N GLY A 15 -7.83 -0.53 7.25
CA GLY A 15 -6.75 -1.28 6.61
C GLY A 15 -6.43 -2.58 7.33
N HIS A 16 -6.20 -2.51 8.66
CA HIS A 16 -5.80 -3.70 9.42
C HIS A 16 -6.95 -4.69 9.60
N TRP A 17 -8.19 -4.20 9.83
CA TRP A 17 -9.37 -5.08 9.86
C TRP A 17 -9.56 -5.78 8.51
N SER A 18 -9.45 -5.04 7.40
CA SER A 18 -9.58 -5.62 6.07
C SER A 18 -8.44 -6.61 5.77
N ALA A 19 -7.22 -6.36 6.24
CA ALA A 19 -6.11 -7.30 6.04
C ALA A 19 -6.32 -8.61 6.80
N ALA A 20 -6.94 -8.55 7.98
CA ALA A 20 -7.27 -9.74 8.76
C ALA A 20 -8.44 -10.56 8.18
N THR A 21 -9.36 -9.92 7.44
CA THR A 21 -10.62 -10.54 7.01
C THR A 21 -10.71 -10.81 5.51
N LEU A 22 -10.10 -9.98 4.68
CA LEU A 22 -10.09 -10.10 3.22
C LEU A 22 -8.80 -10.80 2.77
N THR A 23 -8.84 -12.12 2.83
CA THR A 23 -7.72 -12.98 2.41
C THR A 23 -8.01 -13.70 1.09
N GLU A 24 -6.94 -14.19 0.47
CA GLU A 24 -6.96 -15.08 -0.69
C GLU A 24 -5.93 -16.18 -0.50
N ARG A 25 -6.17 -17.36 -1.08
CA ARG A 25 -5.20 -18.45 -1.07
C ARG A 25 -4.17 -18.21 -2.17
N ARG A 26 -2.90 -18.10 -1.80
CA ARG A 26 -1.79 -18.06 -2.74
C ARG A 26 -0.98 -19.34 -2.62
N LEU A 27 -0.62 -19.88 -3.78
CA LEU A 27 0.29 -21.01 -3.88
C LEU A 27 1.72 -20.47 -3.84
N ILE A 28 2.49 -20.88 -2.84
CA ILE A 28 3.90 -20.52 -2.72
C ILE A 28 4.71 -21.77 -3.02
N ARG A 29 5.64 -21.64 -3.96
CA ARG A 29 6.61 -22.67 -4.31
C ARG A 29 7.99 -22.23 -3.82
N CYS A 30 8.63 -23.07 -3.04
CA CYS A 30 10.02 -22.91 -2.62
C CYS A 30 10.71 -24.26 -2.78
N ASP A 31 11.63 -24.35 -3.74
CA ASP A 31 12.28 -25.61 -4.15
C ASP A 31 11.25 -26.72 -4.40
N ASP A 32 11.36 -27.84 -3.67
CA ASP A 32 10.48 -29.00 -3.79
C ASP A 32 9.20 -28.89 -2.93
N VAL A 33 8.99 -27.75 -2.25
CA VAL A 33 7.86 -27.54 -1.35
C VAL A 33 6.84 -26.60 -1.99
N GLU A 34 5.61 -27.09 -2.11
CA GLU A 34 4.44 -26.33 -2.55
C GLU A 34 3.42 -26.23 -1.41
N VAL A 35 3.08 -25.00 -1.00
CA VAL A 35 2.11 -24.76 0.10
C VAL A 35 1.11 -23.70 -0.31
N SER A 36 -0.17 -23.96 -0.04
CA SER A 36 -1.25 -22.98 -0.20
C SER A 36 -1.51 -22.27 1.14
N ILE A 37 -1.11 -21.00 1.23
CA ILE A 37 -1.33 -20.19 2.44
C ILE A 37 -2.36 -19.09 2.18
N PRO A 38 -3.22 -18.76 3.17
CA PRO A 38 -4.04 -17.57 3.10
C PRO A 38 -3.16 -16.33 3.31
N VAL A 39 -3.26 -15.38 2.41
CA VAL A 39 -2.61 -14.07 2.51
C VAL A 39 -3.65 -12.97 2.39
N ALA A 40 -3.41 -11.81 3.01
CA ALA A 40 -4.27 -10.66 2.80
C ALA A 40 -4.28 -10.25 1.32
N ARG A 41 -5.43 -9.81 0.81
CA ARG A 41 -5.53 -9.24 -0.53
C ARG A 41 -4.67 -7.98 -0.63
N ARG A 42 -4.30 -7.61 -1.86
CA ARG A 42 -3.37 -6.51 -2.13
C ARG A 42 -3.81 -5.15 -1.59
N LEU A 43 -5.07 -4.76 -1.80
CA LEU A 43 -5.54 -3.43 -1.37
C LEU A 43 -5.49 -3.24 0.16
N PRO A 44 -5.91 -4.22 1.00
CA PRO A 44 -5.63 -4.17 2.44
C PRO A 44 -4.15 -4.12 2.81
N LEU A 45 -3.28 -4.86 2.13
CA LEU A 45 -1.83 -4.82 2.36
C LEU A 45 -1.25 -3.42 2.07
N LEU A 46 -1.69 -2.80 0.96
CA LEU A 46 -1.35 -1.42 0.62
C LEU A 46 -1.79 -0.45 1.72
N ALA A 47 -3.02 -0.58 2.23
CA ALA A 47 -3.52 0.25 3.33
C ALA A 47 -2.63 0.16 4.59
N CYS A 48 -2.25 -1.06 4.98
CA CYS A 48 -1.35 -1.28 6.13
C CYS A 48 0.02 -0.62 5.93
N LYS A 49 0.57 -0.71 4.72
CA LYS A 49 1.88 -0.12 4.38
C LYS A 49 1.82 1.41 4.31
N LEU A 50 0.78 1.98 3.73
CA LEU A 50 0.54 3.43 3.71
C LEU A 50 0.34 3.98 5.12
N HIS A 51 -0.38 3.26 5.98
CA HIS A 51 -0.49 3.62 7.40
C HIS A 51 0.87 3.59 8.09
N ALA A 52 1.65 2.53 7.92
CA ALA A 52 2.97 2.42 8.52
C ALA A 52 3.92 3.55 8.07
N TRP A 53 3.82 3.98 6.81
CA TRP A 53 4.55 5.13 6.32
C TRP A 53 4.16 6.43 7.05
N LEU A 54 2.86 6.69 7.20
CA LEU A 54 2.32 7.91 7.81
C LEU A 54 2.55 7.97 9.33
N ASP A 55 2.46 6.85 10.04
CA ASP A 55 2.57 6.80 11.51
C ASP A 55 4.00 6.96 12.06
N ARG A 56 5.03 6.60 11.28
CA ARG A 56 6.42 6.54 11.79
C ARG A 56 6.99 7.92 12.12
N ARG A 57 6.99 8.33 13.39
CA ARG A 57 7.78 9.48 13.88
C ARG A 57 9.30 9.25 13.68
N ASP A 58 10.09 10.33 13.62
CA ASP A 58 11.47 10.37 13.10
C ASP A 58 12.46 9.30 13.60
N ALA A 59 12.27 8.72 14.79
CA ALA A 59 13.12 7.65 15.34
C ALA A 59 13.04 6.28 14.61
N ARG A 60 12.19 6.15 13.58
CA ARG A 60 12.05 4.92 12.76
C ARG A 60 12.22 5.18 11.26
N ALA A 61 13.01 6.18 10.89
CA ALA A 61 13.23 6.62 9.51
C ALA A 61 13.66 5.46 8.57
N ASP A 62 14.53 4.56 9.01
CA ASP A 62 15.01 3.43 8.21
C ASP A 62 13.84 2.55 7.73
N LYS A 63 12.85 2.30 8.59
CA LYS A 63 11.71 1.47 8.20
C LYS A 63 10.78 2.14 7.18
N ARG A 64 10.82 3.47 7.03
CA ARG A 64 10.03 4.15 6.00
C ARG A 64 10.51 3.78 4.60
N GLY A 65 11.82 3.70 4.36
CA GLY A 65 12.34 3.34 3.04
C GLY A 65 11.92 1.94 2.59
N SER A 66 11.96 0.96 3.50
CA SER A 66 11.42 -0.38 3.26
C SER A 66 9.91 -0.38 2.99
N ASP A 67 9.12 0.38 3.76
CA ASP A 67 7.67 0.47 3.52
C ASP A 67 7.36 1.14 2.18
N GLY A 68 8.13 2.16 1.77
CA GLY A 68 7.99 2.79 0.44
C GLY A 68 8.28 1.81 -0.70
N LEU A 69 9.32 0.99 -0.56
CA LEU A 69 9.66 -0.03 -1.55
C LEU A 69 8.55 -1.08 -1.68
N ASP A 70 8.00 -1.52 -0.56
CA ASP A 70 6.90 -2.47 -0.54
C ASP A 70 5.63 -1.89 -1.20
N ILE A 71 5.31 -0.61 -0.95
CA ILE A 71 4.16 0.06 -1.59
C ILE A 71 4.34 0.08 -3.11
N VAL A 72 5.51 0.52 -3.60
CA VAL A 72 5.79 0.55 -5.04
C VAL A 72 5.66 -0.84 -5.64
N ARG A 73 6.29 -1.85 -5.04
CA ARG A 73 6.25 -3.24 -5.54
C ARG A 73 4.83 -3.81 -5.54
N LEU A 74 4.04 -3.51 -4.52
CA LEU A 74 2.64 -3.95 -4.45
C LEU A 74 1.80 -3.35 -5.59
N ILE A 75 2.05 -2.09 -5.97
CA ILE A 75 1.35 -1.45 -7.10
C ILE A 75 1.87 -1.98 -8.43
N GLU A 76 3.19 -2.03 -8.64
CA GLU A 76 3.80 -2.43 -9.91
C GLU A 76 3.54 -3.90 -10.29
N THR A 77 3.34 -4.76 -9.28
CA THR A 77 3.04 -6.18 -9.51
C THR A 77 1.54 -6.49 -9.47
N ALA A 78 0.68 -5.49 -9.21
CA ALA A 78 -0.76 -5.64 -9.25
C ALA A 78 -1.32 -5.49 -10.66
N GLN A 79 -2.49 -6.10 -10.88
CA GLN A 79 -3.38 -5.68 -11.96
C GLN A 79 -4.25 -4.55 -11.42
N LEU A 80 -4.33 -3.41 -12.11
CA LEU A 80 -5.12 -2.25 -11.62
C LEU A 80 -6.59 -2.63 -11.40
N ASP A 81 -7.15 -3.50 -12.25
CA ASP A 81 -8.51 -4.02 -12.12
C ASP A 81 -8.73 -4.78 -10.80
N GLU A 82 -7.71 -5.46 -10.26
CA GLU A 82 -7.79 -6.14 -8.96
C GLU A 82 -7.91 -5.12 -7.81
N LEU A 83 -7.16 -4.02 -7.91
CA LEU A 83 -7.19 -2.95 -6.92
C LEU A 83 -8.54 -2.19 -6.98
N ALA A 84 -9.03 -1.90 -8.18
CA ALA A 84 -10.35 -1.33 -8.42
C ALA A 84 -11.47 -2.23 -7.86
N ALA A 85 -11.44 -3.53 -8.16
CA ALA A 85 -12.40 -4.50 -7.62
C ALA A 85 -12.35 -4.58 -6.09
N GLY A 86 -11.15 -4.49 -5.50
CA GLY A 86 -10.98 -4.42 -4.05
C GLY A 86 -11.64 -3.17 -3.43
N ALA A 87 -11.49 -2.02 -4.09
CA ALA A 87 -12.07 -0.75 -3.66
C ALA A 87 -13.59 -0.75 -3.83
N ALA A 88 -14.11 -1.32 -4.92
CA ALA A 88 -15.55 -1.49 -5.14
C ALA A 88 -16.18 -2.43 -4.11
N HIS A 89 -15.48 -3.51 -3.72
CA HIS A 89 -15.96 -4.46 -2.72
C HIS A 89 -16.02 -3.84 -1.31
N ASN A 90 -15.08 -2.97 -0.96
CA ASN A 90 -15.06 -2.25 0.31
C ASN A 90 -14.77 -0.77 0.07
N ARG A 91 -15.86 0.00 -0.13
CA ARG A 91 -15.80 1.44 -0.45
C ARG A 91 -15.00 2.24 0.58
N GLU A 92 -15.16 1.94 1.86
CA GLU A 92 -14.45 2.63 2.94
C GLU A 92 -12.93 2.38 2.84
N LEU A 93 -12.53 1.13 2.55
CA LEU A 93 -11.12 0.79 2.29
C LEU A 93 -10.59 1.55 1.07
N GLY A 94 -11.36 1.60 -0.02
CA GLY A 94 -11.02 2.39 -1.20
C GLY A 94 -10.76 3.86 -0.85
N GLN A 95 -11.67 4.50 -0.12
CA GLN A 95 -11.56 5.90 0.26
C GLN A 95 -10.30 6.20 1.08
N VAL A 96 -10.02 5.40 2.12
CA VAL A 96 -8.84 5.64 2.97
C VAL A 96 -7.53 5.35 2.23
N VAL A 97 -7.51 4.35 1.35
CA VAL A 97 -6.33 4.07 0.52
C VAL A 97 -6.12 5.18 -0.50
N GLY A 98 -7.17 5.66 -1.17
CA GLY A 98 -7.07 6.76 -2.14
C GLY A 98 -6.52 8.04 -1.50
N TRP A 99 -7.04 8.42 -0.33
CA TRP A 99 -6.51 9.53 0.45
C TRP A 99 -5.02 9.34 0.80
N ALA A 100 -4.66 8.17 1.33
CA ALA A 100 -3.29 7.91 1.76
C ALA A 100 -2.31 7.81 0.58
N ALA A 101 -2.75 7.26 -0.55
CA ALA A 101 -1.98 7.18 -1.77
C ALA A 101 -1.68 8.58 -2.32
N ALA A 102 -2.66 9.49 -2.35
CA ALA A 102 -2.42 10.88 -2.72
C ALA A 102 -1.40 11.54 -1.77
N ALA A 103 -1.61 11.43 -0.46
CA ALA A 103 -0.75 12.06 0.54
C ALA A 103 0.69 11.53 0.55
N VAL A 104 0.92 10.26 0.18
CA VAL A 104 2.23 9.60 0.24
C VAL A 104 2.91 9.53 -1.12
N LEU A 105 2.21 9.05 -2.14
CA LEU A 105 2.82 8.75 -3.44
C LEU A 105 2.81 9.94 -4.39
N ILE A 106 1.84 10.86 -4.24
CA ILE A 106 1.76 12.08 -5.04
C ILE A 106 2.47 13.21 -4.28
N ASP A 107 1.91 13.66 -3.16
CA ASP A 107 2.40 14.84 -2.42
C ASP A 107 3.83 14.67 -1.87
N GLN A 108 4.24 13.42 -1.61
CA GLN A 108 5.56 13.09 -1.06
C GLN A 108 6.42 12.25 -2.01
N SER A 109 6.12 12.22 -3.32
CA SER A 109 6.79 11.37 -4.32
C SER A 109 8.33 11.44 -4.26
N ALA A 110 8.89 12.65 -4.19
CA ALA A 110 10.33 12.89 -4.07
C ALA A 110 10.92 12.38 -2.75
N ARG A 111 10.18 12.49 -1.64
CA ARG A 111 10.60 11.95 -0.35
C ARG A 111 10.56 10.43 -0.37
N VAL A 112 9.53 9.83 -0.93
CA VAL A 112 9.40 8.37 -1.08
C VAL A 112 10.57 7.82 -1.88
N SER A 113 10.82 8.36 -3.07
CA SER A 113 11.93 7.96 -3.94
C SER A 113 13.29 8.02 -3.23
N ARG A 114 13.60 9.13 -2.53
CA ARG A 114 14.83 9.27 -1.73
C ARG A 114 14.93 8.28 -0.57
N MET A 115 13.83 7.93 0.08
CA MET A 115 13.89 6.97 1.20
C MET A 115 14.07 5.53 0.70
N ILE A 116 13.46 5.20 -0.44
CA ILE A 116 13.65 3.90 -1.10
C ILE A 116 15.12 3.74 -1.49
N SER A 117 15.76 4.79 -2.04
CA SER A 117 17.17 4.73 -2.47
C SER A 117 18.16 4.32 -1.38
N LEU A 118 17.79 4.49 -0.11
CA LEU A 118 18.61 4.09 1.03
C LEU A 118 18.47 2.59 1.39
N HIS A 119 17.54 1.87 0.75
CA HIS A 119 17.09 0.52 1.14
C HIS A 119 17.03 -0.47 -0.03
N THR A 120 17.64 -0.14 -1.17
CA THR A 120 17.70 -1.03 -2.33
C THR A 120 19.07 -0.98 -2.99
N ASP A 121 19.57 -2.13 -3.42
CA ASP A 121 20.80 -2.25 -4.22
C ASP A 121 20.54 -1.99 -5.71
N THR A 122 19.28 -2.03 -6.15
CA THR A 122 18.86 -1.68 -7.52
C THR A 122 18.46 -0.21 -7.61
N PRO A 123 18.59 0.44 -8.79
CA PRO A 123 18.12 1.80 -8.98
C PRO A 123 16.66 1.97 -8.51
N PRO A 124 16.39 2.86 -7.54
CA PRO A 124 15.04 3.08 -7.02
C PRO A 124 14.17 3.77 -8.08
N PRO A 125 12.84 3.63 -8.01
CA PRO A 125 11.95 4.44 -8.85
C PRO A 125 12.20 5.93 -8.57
N GLY A 126 12.32 6.72 -9.65
CA GLY A 126 12.36 8.18 -9.54
C GLY A 126 11.05 8.76 -9.01
N ALA A 127 11.08 10.02 -8.55
CA ALA A 127 9.90 10.70 -8.01
C ALA A 127 8.71 10.68 -8.99
N GLU A 128 8.95 10.97 -10.27
CA GLU A 128 7.93 10.95 -11.33
C GLU A 128 7.25 9.58 -11.45
N ARG A 129 8.03 8.49 -11.31
CA ARG A 129 7.48 7.13 -11.35
C ARG A 129 6.63 6.84 -10.12
N VAL A 130 7.07 7.26 -8.93
CA VAL A 130 6.29 7.10 -7.69
C VAL A 130 4.97 7.87 -7.80
N GLU A 131 5.01 9.11 -8.29
CA GLU A 131 3.82 9.94 -8.51
C GLU A 131 2.87 9.32 -9.52
N LEU A 132 3.37 8.86 -10.66
CA LEU A 132 2.56 8.16 -11.66
C LEU A 132 1.85 6.93 -11.07
N LEU A 133 2.54 6.12 -10.27
CA LEU A 133 1.93 4.97 -9.59
C LEU A 133 0.86 5.41 -8.58
N GLY A 134 1.09 6.52 -7.88
CA GLY A 134 0.10 7.14 -7.00
C GLY A 134 -1.16 7.54 -7.75
N SER A 135 -1.01 8.26 -8.87
CA SER A 135 -2.14 8.70 -9.70
C SER A 135 -2.92 7.53 -10.28
N LEU A 136 -2.24 6.53 -10.84
CA LEU A 136 -2.88 5.31 -11.37
C LEU A 136 -3.66 4.55 -10.29
N LEU A 137 -3.12 4.47 -9.07
CA LEU A 137 -3.82 3.85 -7.95
C LEU A 137 -5.06 4.65 -7.55
N VAL A 138 -4.96 5.98 -7.45
CA VAL A 138 -6.09 6.86 -7.12
C VAL A 138 -7.18 6.76 -8.19
N ASP A 139 -6.81 6.77 -9.47
CA ASP A 139 -7.74 6.63 -10.59
C ASP A 139 -8.46 5.28 -10.55
N ALA A 140 -7.72 4.18 -10.34
CA ALA A 140 -8.30 2.84 -10.22
C ALA A 140 -9.23 2.69 -9.00
N ILE A 141 -8.98 3.41 -7.91
CA ILE A 141 -9.87 3.42 -6.74
C ILE A 141 -11.17 4.17 -7.00
N ASN A 142 -11.14 5.17 -7.90
CA ASN A 142 -12.25 6.06 -8.19
C ASN A 142 -13.08 5.64 -9.41
N SER A 143 -12.63 4.64 -10.19
CA SER A 143 -13.35 4.06 -11.33
C SER A 143 -14.47 3.11 -10.91
#